data_AF-A0A9D2EFJ7-F1
#
_entry.id   AF-A0A9D2EFJ7-F1
#
_cell.length_a   1.000
_cell.length_b   1.000
_cell.length_c   1.000
_cell.angle_alpha   90.00
_cell.angle_beta   90.00
_cell.angle_gamma   90.00
#
_symmetry.space_group_name_H-M   'P 1'
#
loop_
_entity.id
_entity.type
_entity.pdbx_description
1 polymer ?
#
loop_
_entity_poly.entity_id
_entity_poly.type
_entity_poly.pdbx_seq_one_letter_code
_entity_poly.pdbx_strand_id
1 'polypeptide(L)'
;MDSPDGSPLPADEWHTRPDKEVTGWVVCCTHHDDGGYRSATERLATWDRVATSEEEQPEVGRFYESDSAIDLDTRADVEELMLKLWHSHLEPVNARTAISGAAEEVARATRALDQAVQTGRTAGLTWAEIGQAAGIARQSAHERWGGR
;
A
#
# COMPACT_ATOMS: atom_id res chain seq x y z
N MET A 1 -22.13 -15.31 -12.33
CA MET A 1 -22.54 -14.70 -13.61
C MET A 1 -24.03 -14.56 -13.47
N ASP A 2 -24.55 -13.34 -13.46
CA ASP A 2 -25.91 -13.09 -12.97
C ASP A 2 -26.83 -12.68 -14.12
N SER A 3 -28.07 -13.15 -14.05
CA SER A 3 -29.17 -12.79 -14.94
C SER A 3 -29.47 -11.29 -14.84
N PRO A 4 -30.23 -10.72 -15.79
CA PRO A 4 -30.64 -9.31 -15.73
C PRO A 4 -31.39 -8.90 -14.45
N ASP A 5 -31.96 -9.87 -13.73
CA ASP A 5 -32.66 -9.69 -12.45
C ASP A 5 -31.76 -9.92 -11.21
N GLY A 6 -30.45 -10.16 -11.41
CA GLY A 6 -29.47 -10.41 -10.35
C GLY A 6 -29.52 -11.83 -9.76
N SER A 7 -30.34 -12.73 -10.32
CA SER A 7 -30.29 -14.15 -9.96
C SER A 7 -29.06 -14.84 -10.57
N PRO A 8 -28.47 -15.86 -9.92
CA PRO A 8 -27.38 -16.62 -10.53
C PRO A 8 -27.85 -17.32 -11.81
N LEU A 9 -27.09 -17.22 -12.89
CA LEU A 9 -27.39 -17.94 -14.13
C LEU A 9 -27.31 -19.46 -13.91
N PRO A 10 -28.28 -20.24 -14.41
CA PRO A 10 -28.21 -21.71 -14.43
C PRO A 10 -26.91 -22.19 -15.09
N ALA A 11 -26.31 -23.27 -14.58
CA ALA A 11 -25.02 -23.77 -15.06
C ALA A 11 -25.03 -24.19 -16.54
N ASP A 12 -26.19 -24.62 -17.05
CA ASP A 12 -26.43 -24.99 -18.45
C ASP A 12 -26.52 -23.78 -19.40
N GLU A 13 -26.65 -22.57 -18.85
CA GLU A 13 -26.57 -21.30 -19.60
C GLU A 13 -25.16 -20.68 -19.57
N TRP A 14 -24.20 -21.32 -18.90
CA TRP A 14 -22.83 -20.80 -18.83
C TRP A 14 -22.11 -20.99 -20.17
N HIS A 15 -21.71 -19.89 -20.78
CA HIS A 15 -20.79 -19.92 -21.91
C HIS A 15 -19.35 -19.96 -21.40
N THR A 16 -18.75 -21.14 -21.41
CA THR A 16 -17.32 -21.31 -21.09
C THR A 16 -16.46 -21.23 -22.35
N ARG A 17 -15.17 -21.00 -22.15
CA ARG A 17 -14.12 -21.12 -23.17
C ARG A 17 -13.16 -22.21 -22.69
N PRO A 18 -12.65 -23.08 -23.57
CA PRO A 18 -11.66 -24.07 -23.17
C PRO A 18 -10.35 -23.38 -22.79
N ASP A 19 -9.61 -23.95 -21.85
CA ASP A 19 -8.39 -23.35 -21.29
C ASP A 19 -7.35 -23.02 -22.37
N LYS A 20 -7.29 -23.82 -23.44
CA LYS A 20 -6.44 -23.56 -24.62
C LYS A 20 -6.76 -22.26 -25.37
N GLU A 21 -7.94 -21.67 -25.19
CA GLU A 21 -8.33 -20.38 -25.78
C GLU A 21 -7.92 -19.19 -24.90
N VAL A 22 -7.37 -19.42 -23.71
CA VAL A 22 -6.76 -18.35 -22.88
C VAL A 22 -5.54 -17.80 -23.59
N THR A 23 -5.56 -16.50 -23.88
CA THR A 23 -4.45 -15.79 -24.54
C THR A 23 -3.51 -15.09 -23.56
N GLY A 24 -3.83 -15.07 -22.27
CA GLY A 24 -3.06 -14.36 -21.27
C GLY A 24 -3.79 -14.17 -19.95
N TRP A 25 -3.14 -13.46 -19.03
CA TRP A 25 -3.61 -13.23 -17.67
C TRP A 25 -3.53 -11.75 -17.29
N VAL A 26 -4.30 -11.37 -16.29
CA VAL A 26 -4.28 -10.03 -15.73
C VAL A 26 -3.98 -10.14 -14.24
N VAL A 27 -2.92 -9.47 -13.81
CA VAL A 27 -2.62 -9.34 -12.38
C VAL A 27 -3.40 -8.16 -11.85
N CYS A 28 -4.22 -8.40 -10.83
CA CYS A 28 -5.07 -7.38 -10.23
C CYS A 28 -4.88 -7.30 -8.73
N CYS A 29 -4.99 -6.10 -8.18
CA CYS A 29 -5.26 -5.88 -6.76
C CYS A 29 -6.75 -5.59 -6.58
N THR A 30 -7.39 -6.27 -5.64
CA THR A 30 -8.78 -5.99 -5.27
C THR A 30 -8.80 -5.21 -3.97
N HIS A 31 -9.01 -3.90 -4.08
CA HIS A 31 -9.16 -3.03 -2.92
C HIS A 31 -10.55 -3.21 -2.34
N HIS A 32 -10.62 -3.35 -1.02
CA HIS A 32 -11.87 -3.31 -0.29
C HIS A 32 -11.89 -1.98 0.46
N ASP A 33 -12.83 -1.11 0.12
CA ASP A 33 -13.03 0.12 0.87
C ASP A 33 -13.53 -0.25 2.27
N ASP A 34 -12.95 0.33 3.32
CA ASP A 34 -13.36 0.14 4.73
C ASP A 34 -14.82 0.63 4.93
N GLY A 35 -15.79 -0.24 4.60
CA GLY A 35 -17.23 0.00 4.72
C GLY A 35 -18.06 -0.09 3.43
N GLY A 36 -17.48 -0.44 2.28
CA GLY A 36 -18.19 -0.52 1.00
C GLY A 36 -18.25 -1.92 0.40
N TYR A 37 -19.41 -2.31 -0.16
CA TYR A 37 -19.57 -3.51 -1.02
C TYR A 37 -18.87 -3.37 -2.38
N ARG A 38 -18.22 -2.23 -2.66
CA ARG A 38 -17.59 -1.96 -3.95
C ARG A 38 -16.11 -2.27 -3.82
N SER A 39 -15.70 -3.37 -4.41
CA SER A 39 -14.29 -3.62 -4.65
C SER A 39 -13.83 -2.78 -5.85
N ALA A 40 -12.77 -2.00 -5.67
CA ALA A 40 -12.06 -1.41 -6.79
C ALA A 40 -10.97 -2.39 -7.22
N THR A 41 -11.15 -3.02 -8.38
CA THR A 41 -10.12 -3.86 -8.97
C THR A 41 -9.17 -3.00 -9.80
N GLU A 42 -7.93 -2.90 -9.35
CA GLU A 42 -6.86 -2.21 -10.06
C GLU A 42 -5.99 -3.22 -10.80
N ARG A 43 -5.81 -3.00 -12.10
CA ARG A 43 -4.97 -3.83 -12.94
C ARG A 43 -3.50 -3.42 -12.76
N LEU A 44 -2.68 -4.34 -12.24
CA LEU A 44 -1.25 -4.13 -12.01
C LEU A 44 -0.42 -4.50 -13.25
N ALA A 45 -0.80 -5.57 -13.96
CA ALA A 45 -0.13 -6.01 -15.17
C ALA A 45 -1.06 -6.79 -16.11
N THR A 46 -0.66 -6.90 -17.37
CA THR A 46 -1.23 -7.83 -18.35
C THR A 46 -0.10 -8.70 -18.86
N TRP A 47 -0.35 -9.99 -18.89
CA TRP A 47 0.62 -11.02 -19.26
C TRP A 47 0.08 -11.82 -20.43
N ASP A 48 0.97 -12.22 -21.33
CA ASP A 48 0.64 -12.95 -22.54
C ASP A 48 0.97 -14.43 -22.38
N ARG A 49 0.09 -15.28 -22.91
CA ARG A 49 0.39 -16.70 -23.10
C ARG A 49 1.18 -16.87 -24.39
N VAL A 50 2.30 -17.57 -24.31
CA VAL A 50 3.12 -17.93 -25.49
C VAL A 50 2.88 -19.38 -25.90
N ALA A 51 3.24 -19.71 -27.15
CA ALA A 51 2.89 -20.99 -27.75
C ALA A 51 3.85 -22.11 -27.33
N THR A 52 5.10 -21.78 -27.00
CA THR A 52 6.11 -22.78 -26.60
C THR A 52 6.92 -22.34 -25.39
N SER A 53 7.52 -23.30 -24.68
CA SER A 53 8.38 -23.04 -23.52
C SER A 53 9.61 -22.20 -23.84
N GLU A 54 10.13 -22.27 -25.08
CA GLU A 54 11.29 -21.47 -25.51
C GLU A 54 10.96 -19.98 -25.66
N GLU A 55 9.69 -19.62 -25.82
CA GLU A 55 9.23 -18.24 -25.92
C GLU A 55 8.95 -17.59 -24.55
N GLU A 56 9.01 -18.39 -23.48
CA GLU A 56 8.72 -17.95 -22.11
C GLU A 56 9.75 -16.93 -21.63
N GLN A 57 9.26 -15.79 -21.15
CA GLN A 57 10.04 -14.66 -20.65
C GLN A 57 9.27 -14.03 -19.47
N PRO A 58 9.37 -14.63 -18.26
CA PRO A 58 8.59 -14.21 -17.09
C PRO A 58 8.80 -12.73 -16.71
N GLU A 59 10.01 -12.22 -16.93
CA GLU A 59 10.41 -10.85 -16.61
C GLU A 59 9.66 -9.77 -17.40
N VAL A 60 9.11 -10.11 -18.57
CA VAL A 60 8.26 -9.24 -19.38
C VAL A 60 6.81 -9.73 -19.45
N GLY A 61 6.43 -10.69 -18.59
CA GLY A 61 5.06 -11.17 -18.49
C GLY A 61 4.63 -12.08 -19.64
N ARG A 62 5.54 -12.87 -20.20
CA ARG A 62 5.24 -13.87 -21.22
C ARG A 62 5.40 -15.26 -20.64
N PHE A 63 4.32 -16.01 -20.53
CA PHE A 63 4.31 -17.31 -19.87
C PHE A 63 3.89 -18.42 -20.82
N TYR A 64 4.67 -19.50 -20.82
CA TYR A 64 4.24 -20.73 -21.45
C TYR A 64 3.43 -21.52 -20.44
N GLU A 65 2.26 -21.98 -20.85
CA GLU A 65 1.47 -22.92 -20.06
C GLU A 65 0.82 -23.93 -20.99
N SER A 66 0.94 -25.20 -20.61
CA SER A 66 0.31 -26.33 -21.29
C SER A 66 -1.22 -26.22 -21.24
N ASP A 67 -1.92 -27.01 -22.05
CA ASP A 67 -3.38 -26.92 -22.26
C ASP A 67 -4.28 -27.09 -21.01
N SER A 68 -3.71 -27.23 -19.80
CA SER A 68 -4.44 -27.59 -18.57
C SER A 68 -4.40 -26.60 -17.42
N ALA A 69 -3.76 -25.43 -17.53
CA ALA A 69 -3.68 -24.50 -16.40
C ALA A 69 -4.34 -23.14 -16.70
N ILE A 70 -5.52 -22.95 -16.10
CA ILE A 70 -6.18 -21.64 -15.94
C ILE A 70 -5.41 -20.82 -14.89
N ASP A 71 -4.92 -21.49 -13.85
CA ASP A 71 -4.37 -20.89 -12.64
C ASP A 71 -2.84 -20.79 -12.71
N LEU A 72 -2.37 -19.78 -13.44
CA LEU A 72 -0.94 -19.49 -13.61
C LEU A 72 -0.24 -19.17 -12.27
N ASP A 73 -0.98 -18.66 -11.29
CA ASP A 73 -0.51 -18.31 -9.95
C ASP A 73 -0.10 -19.52 -9.10
N THR A 74 -0.43 -20.74 -9.52
CA THR A 74 0.05 -21.98 -8.86
C THR A 74 1.56 -22.21 -9.02
N ARG A 75 2.21 -21.50 -9.95
CA ARG A 75 3.66 -21.55 -10.12
C ARG A 75 4.36 -20.58 -9.17
N ALA A 76 5.39 -21.06 -8.47
CA ALA A 76 6.11 -20.26 -7.48
C ALA A 76 6.83 -19.02 -8.07
N ASP A 77 7.34 -19.12 -9.31
CA ASP A 77 7.99 -18.00 -10.00
C ASP A 77 6.97 -16.91 -10.36
N VAL A 78 5.77 -17.30 -10.76
CA VAL A 78 4.65 -16.39 -11.04
C VAL A 78 4.20 -15.70 -9.75
N GLU A 79 4.01 -16.45 -8.66
CA GLU A 79 3.64 -15.89 -7.36
C GLU A 79 4.66 -14.81 -6.92
N GLU A 80 5.96 -15.08 -7.06
CA GLU A 80 7.00 -14.11 -6.73
C GLU A 80 6.88 -12.81 -7.57
N LEU A 81 6.58 -12.94 -8.86
CA LEU A 81 6.36 -11.78 -9.74
C LEU A 81 5.09 -11.00 -9.36
N MET A 82 3.99 -11.69 -9.04
CA MET A 82 2.76 -11.07 -8.55
C MET A 82 3.01 -10.31 -7.24
N LEU A 83 3.75 -10.91 -6.31
CA LEU A 83 4.12 -10.27 -5.05
C LEU A 83 4.99 -9.03 -5.27
N LYS A 84 5.93 -9.04 -6.22
CA LYS A 84 6.72 -7.84 -6.57
C LYS A 84 5.84 -6.71 -7.09
N LEU A 85 4.90 -7.02 -7.98
CA LEU A 85 3.92 -6.05 -8.49
C LEU A 85 3.05 -5.50 -7.35
N TRP A 86 2.56 -6.38 -6.48
CA TRP A 86 1.73 -6.00 -5.34
C TRP A 86 2.48 -5.11 -4.33
N HIS A 87 3.73 -5.45 -3.97
CA HIS A 87 4.53 -4.59 -3.10
C HIS A 87 4.76 -3.21 -3.74
N SER A 88 5.15 -3.16 -5.01
CA SER A 88 5.36 -1.90 -5.73
C SER A 88 4.09 -1.04 -5.78
N HIS A 89 2.93 -1.69 -5.94
CA HIS A 89 1.63 -1.07 -5.89
C HIS A 89 1.29 -0.48 -4.50
N LEU A 90 1.72 -1.14 -3.43
CA LEU A 90 1.52 -0.67 -2.06
C LEU A 90 2.51 0.42 -1.61
N GLU A 91 3.66 0.58 -2.27
CA GLU A 91 4.68 1.56 -1.87
C GLU A 91 4.14 2.98 -1.66
N PRO A 92 3.30 3.56 -2.55
CA PRO A 92 2.76 4.90 -2.34
C PRO A 92 1.87 5.01 -1.10
N VAL A 93 1.02 4.02 -0.83
CA VAL A 93 0.13 4.05 0.34
C VAL A 93 0.92 3.83 1.62
N ASN A 94 1.91 2.92 1.60
CA ASN A 94 2.82 2.69 2.72
C ASN A 94 3.63 3.95 3.06
N ALA A 95 4.20 4.60 2.04
CA ALA A 95 4.95 5.84 2.20
C ALA A 95 4.08 6.96 2.80
N ARG A 96 2.85 7.13 2.30
CA ARG A 96 1.91 8.13 2.86
C ARG A 96 1.57 7.83 4.32
N THR A 97 1.29 6.57 4.66
CA THR A 97 1.02 6.15 6.04
C THR A 97 2.22 6.41 6.95
N ALA A 98 3.43 6.10 6.51
CA ALA A 98 4.65 6.36 7.25
C ALA A 98 4.88 7.86 7.49
N ILE A 99 4.66 8.70 6.47
CA ILE A 99 4.76 10.16 6.61
C ILE A 99 3.75 10.69 7.62
N SER A 100 2.48 10.26 7.53
CA SER A 100 1.44 10.68 8.48
C SER A 100 1.79 10.26 9.91
N GLY A 101 2.24 9.02 10.12
CA GLY A 101 2.69 8.55 11.43
C GLY A 101 3.86 9.38 11.98
N ALA A 102 4.88 9.65 11.16
CA ALA A 102 6.01 10.48 11.56
C ALA A 102 5.57 11.92 11.93
N ALA A 103 4.64 12.51 11.18
CA ALA A 103 4.10 13.83 11.48
C ALA A 103 3.35 13.85 12.82
N GLU A 104 2.58 12.80 13.13
CA GLU A 104 1.90 12.65 14.41
C GLU A 104 2.88 12.53 15.58
N GLU A 105 3.96 11.77 15.41
CA GLU A 105 5.03 11.65 16.41
C GLU A 105 5.71 12.99 16.66
N VAL A 106 6.07 13.74 15.60
CA VAL A 106 6.64 15.09 15.72
C VAL A 106 5.69 16.03 16.46
N ALA A 107 4.39 15.99 16.13
CA ALA A 107 3.39 16.83 16.79
C ALA A 107 3.25 16.46 18.28
N ARG A 108 3.30 15.16 18.63
CA ARG A 108 3.24 14.68 20.01
C ARG A 108 4.47 15.11 20.80
N ALA A 109 5.66 14.90 20.26
CA ALA A 109 6.93 15.30 20.87
C ALA A 109 6.98 16.83 21.09
N THR A 110 6.50 17.61 20.12
CA THR A 110 6.42 19.07 20.23
C THR A 110 5.51 19.51 21.37
N ARG A 111 4.32 18.91 21.49
CA ARG A 111 3.40 19.20 22.60
C ARG A 111 4.00 18.82 23.96
N ALA A 112 4.67 17.66 24.05
CA ALA A 112 5.32 17.22 25.27
C ALA A 112 6.45 18.18 25.69
N LEU A 113 7.26 18.65 24.73
CA LEU A 113 8.30 19.65 24.98
C LEU A 113 7.70 20.97 25.48
N ASP A 114 6.65 21.47 24.83
CA ASP A 114 5.97 22.70 25.27
C ASP A 114 5.43 22.56 26.72
N GLN A 115 4.85 21.41 27.07
CA GLN A 115 4.37 21.13 28.43
C GLN A 115 5.51 21.06 29.45
N ALA A 116 6.63 20.41 29.10
CA ALA A 116 7.81 20.31 29.96
C ALA A 116 8.42 21.70 30.21
N VAL A 117 8.48 22.56 29.19
CA VAL A 117 8.93 23.95 29.33
C VAL A 117 8.03 24.74 30.27
N GLN A 118 6.71 24.65 30.12
CA GLN A 118 5.77 25.33 31.01
C GLN A 118 5.88 24.85 32.46
N THR A 119 6.06 23.54 32.64
CA THR A 119 6.30 22.94 33.97
C THR A 119 7.61 23.46 34.57
N GLY A 120 8.69 23.49 33.78
CA GLY A 120 10.00 24.01 34.21
C GLY A 120 9.96 25.50 34.56
N ARG A 121 9.24 26.32 33.77
CA ARG A 121 9.01 27.74 34.07
C ARG A 121 8.26 27.93 35.39
N THR A 122 7.21 27.14 35.62
CA THR A 122 6.44 27.16 36.87
C THR A 122 7.29 26.75 38.07
N ALA A 123 8.23 25.82 37.88
CA ALA A 123 9.20 25.40 38.89
C ALA A 123 10.36 26.39 39.10
N GLY A 124 10.42 27.49 38.34
CA GLY A 124 11.39 28.57 38.51
C GLY A 124 12.62 28.51 37.60
N LEU A 125 12.72 27.55 36.67
CA LEU A 125 13.84 27.50 35.71
C LEU A 125 13.88 28.76 34.85
N THR A 126 15.06 29.34 34.70
CA THR A 126 15.31 30.48 33.82
C THR A 126 15.26 30.07 32.35
N TRP A 127 15.06 31.04 31.45
CA TRP A 127 15.16 30.80 30.01
C TRP A 127 16.54 30.31 29.55
N ALA A 128 17.59 30.59 30.32
CA ALA A 128 18.94 30.11 30.01
C ALA A 128 19.06 28.61 30.30
N GLU A 129 18.56 28.16 31.46
CA GLU A 129 18.54 26.73 31.83
C GLU A 129 17.64 25.92 30.90
N ILE A 130 16.47 26.46 30.55
CA ILE A 130 15.56 25.82 29.58
C ILE A 130 16.20 25.74 28.20
N GLY A 131 16.83 26.83 27.72
CA GLY A 131 17.55 26.82 26.46
C GLY A 131 18.66 25.77 26.45
N GLN A 132 19.47 25.72 27.52
CA GLN A 132 20.52 24.72 27.67
C GLN A 132 19.96 23.28 27.63
N ALA A 133 18.87 23.01 28.35
CA ALA A 133 18.23 21.69 28.38
C ALA A 133 17.62 21.29 27.02
N ALA A 134 17.08 22.26 26.27
CA ALA A 134 16.51 22.05 24.94
C ALA A 134 17.53 22.13 23.79
N GLY A 135 18.81 22.40 24.09
CA GLY A 135 19.88 22.52 23.10
C GLY A 135 19.80 23.78 22.22
N ILE A 136 19.18 24.86 22.70
CA ILE A 136 19.04 26.13 21.97
C ILE A 136 19.52 27.33 22.79
N ALA A 137 19.81 28.44 22.12
CA ALA A 137 20.19 29.67 22.81
C ALA A 137 19.05 30.21 23.68
N ARG A 138 19.39 30.88 24.79
CA ARG A 138 18.45 31.55 25.70
C ARG A 138 17.42 32.41 24.96
N GLN A 139 17.89 33.23 24.01
CA GLN A 139 17.03 34.15 23.26
C GLN A 139 16.00 33.38 22.42
N SER A 140 16.42 32.32 21.73
CA SER A 140 15.53 31.45 20.96
C SER A 140 14.50 30.73 21.84
N ALA A 141 14.89 30.32 23.06
CA ALA A 141 13.96 29.75 24.03
C ALA A 141 12.89 30.77 24.47
N HIS A 142 13.31 31.99 24.77
CA HIS A 142 12.39 33.08 25.14
C HIS A 142 11.46 33.47 23.98
N GLU A 143 11.96 33.57 22.75
CA GLU A 143 11.13 33.87 21.59
C GLU A 143 10.09 32.78 21.31
N ARG A 144 10.49 31.50 21.45
CA ARG A 144 9.61 30.37 21.18
C ARG A 144 8.52 30.18 22.23
N TRP A 145 8.86 30.36 23.52
CA TRP A 145 7.97 30.00 24.63
C TRP A 145 7.59 31.16 25.56
N GLY A 146 8.26 32.30 25.48
CA GLY A 146 8.07 33.42 26.41
C GLY A 146 6.83 34.28 26.13
N GLY A 147 6.24 34.16 24.95
CA GLY A 147 4.99 34.86 24.59
C GLY A 147 3.71 34.02 24.78
N ARG A 148 3.81 32.83 25.37
CA ARG A 148 2.70 31.90 25.64
C ARG A 148 2.46 31.81 27.13
#